data_AF-A0A9E0XG94-F1
#
_entry.id   AF-A0A9E0XG94-F1
#
_cell.length_a   1.000
_cell.length_b   1.000
_cell.length_c   1.000
_cell.angle_alpha   90.00
_cell.angle_beta   90.00
_cell.angle_gamma   90.00
#
_symmetry.space_group_name_H-M   'P 1'
#
loop_
_entity.id
_entity.type
_entity.pdbx_description
1 polymer ?
#
loop_
_entity_poly.entity_id
_entity_poly.type
_entity_poly.pdbx_seq_one_letter_code
_entity_poly.pdbx_strand_id
1 'polypeptide(L)'
;MGTERGFPVSDVGYFLCCNGKKDLPAFQGKLEFDVTIFPYKGSDSWIDAKLHEIKDCLSSSQPPEPHQTCNQCRYRRLVDDVIRQEPDEEWIVAATMRQ
;
A
#
# COMPACT_ATOMS: atom_id res chain seq x y z
N MET A 1 -10.13 -7.57 -20.48
CA MET A 1 -11.08 -7.36 -19.36
C MET A 1 -12.01 -8.57 -19.32
N GLY A 2 -11.81 -9.45 -18.35
CA GLY A 2 -12.24 -10.85 -18.36
C GLY A 2 -13.75 -11.00 -18.42
N THR A 3 -14.21 -11.67 -19.48
CA THR A 3 -15.63 -12.01 -19.72
C THR A 3 -16.02 -13.29 -18.97
N GLU A 4 -15.43 -13.57 -17.81
CA GLU A 4 -15.55 -14.87 -17.11
C GLU A 4 -16.99 -15.21 -16.70
N ARG A 5 -17.89 -14.21 -16.71
CA ARG A 5 -19.33 -14.40 -16.45
C ARG A 5 -20.22 -14.23 -17.68
N GLY A 6 -19.65 -14.22 -18.90
CA GLY A 6 -20.39 -14.19 -20.17
C GLY A 6 -21.02 -12.84 -20.53
N PHE A 7 -20.68 -11.77 -19.83
CA PHE A 7 -21.17 -10.42 -20.16
C PHE A 7 -20.27 -9.74 -21.19
N PRO A 8 -20.84 -9.01 -22.17
CA PRO A 8 -20.06 -8.20 -23.09
C PRO A 8 -19.49 -6.98 -22.34
N VAL A 9 -18.18 -6.95 -22.16
CA VAL A 9 -17.46 -5.85 -21.51
C VAL A 9 -16.43 -5.28 -22.50
N SER A 10 -16.32 -3.95 -22.57
CA SER A 10 -15.32 -3.27 -23.39
C SER A 10 -13.92 -3.43 -22.78
N ASP A 11 -12.91 -3.69 -23.60
CA ASP A 11 -11.50 -3.66 -23.16
C ASP A 11 -10.97 -2.24 -22.87
N VAL A 12 -11.73 -1.20 -23.27
CA VAL A 12 -11.40 0.20 -22.99
C VAL A 12 -12.23 0.69 -21.82
N GLY A 13 -11.56 1.00 -20.72
CA GLY A 13 -12.09 1.81 -19.62
C GLY A 13 -11.69 3.27 -19.78
N TYR A 14 -12.37 4.16 -19.05
CA TYR A 14 -12.07 5.59 -19.08
C TYR A 14 -11.80 6.10 -17.66
N PHE A 15 -10.72 6.87 -17.51
CA PHE A 15 -10.48 7.64 -16.30
C PHE A 15 -11.06 9.03 -16.49
N LEU A 16 -12.02 9.39 -15.63
CA LEU A 16 -12.56 10.73 -15.52
C LEU A 16 -11.82 11.48 -14.43
N CYS A 17 -11.09 12.54 -14.81
CA CYS A 17 -10.42 13.42 -13.87
C CYS A 17 -11.19 14.73 -13.80
N CYS A 18 -11.67 15.09 -12.61
CA CYS A 18 -12.33 16.35 -12.32
C CYS A 18 -11.42 17.17 -11.41
N ASN A 19 -10.66 18.10 -11.99
CA ASN A 19 -9.75 18.97 -11.25
C ASN A 19 -10.47 20.26 -10.89
N GLY A 20 -10.64 20.52 -9.59
CA GLY A 20 -11.22 21.78 -9.11
C GLY A 20 -10.29 22.94 -9.40
N LYS A 21 -10.84 24.01 -10.00
CA LYS A 21 -10.12 25.26 -10.27
C LYS A 21 -9.85 25.98 -8.96
N LYS A 22 -8.58 26.31 -8.73
CA LYS A 22 -8.11 27.01 -7.52
C LYS A 22 -7.57 28.41 -7.84
N ASP A 23 -7.47 28.72 -9.12
CA ASP A 23 -6.85 29.91 -9.71
C ASP A 23 -7.88 30.95 -10.17
N LEU A 24 -9.14 30.83 -9.72
CA LEU A 24 -10.18 31.82 -9.98
C LEU A 24 -9.99 33.06 -9.09
N PRO A 25 -10.31 34.28 -9.58
CA PRO A 25 -10.13 35.52 -8.82
C PRO A 25 -10.89 35.59 -7.49
N ALA A 26 -12.02 34.87 -7.37
CA ALA A 26 -12.82 34.81 -6.14
C ALA A 26 -13.70 33.55 -6.10
N PHE A 27 -14.03 33.09 -4.89
CA PHE A 27 -15.01 32.03 -4.68
C PHE A 27 -16.42 32.62 -4.60
N GLN A 28 -17.15 32.60 -5.71
CA GLN A 28 -18.51 33.15 -5.82
C GLN A 28 -19.58 32.12 -5.39
N GLY A 29 -19.31 31.34 -4.34
CA GLY A 29 -20.20 30.24 -3.91
C GLY A 29 -20.35 29.11 -4.93
N LYS A 30 -19.46 29.04 -5.92
CA LYS A 30 -19.46 28.04 -7.01
C LYS A 30 -18.09 27.39 -7.08
N LEU A 31 -18.08 26.06 -7.21
CA LEU A 31 -16.89 25.29 -7.55
C LEU A 31 -16.88 25.03 -9.06
N GLU A 32 -15.78 25.39 -9.71
CA GLU A 32 -15.57 25.11 -11.12
C GLU A 32 -14.52 24.03 -11.27
N PHE A 33 -14.67 23.20 -12.30
CA PHE A 33 -13.80 22.04 -12.54
C PHE A 33 -13.36 22.03 -14.01
N ASP A 34 -12.10 21.68 -14.23
CA ASP A 34 -11.66 21.14 -15.52
C ASP A 34 -11.89 19.63 -15.53
N VAL A 35 -12.56 19.16 -16.58
CA VAL A 35 -12.92 17.75 -16.73
C VAL A 35 -12.16 17.17 -17.90
N THR A 36 -11.40 16.11 -17.63
CA THR A 36 -10.63 15.40 -18.65
C THR A 36 -10.97 13.91 -18.62
N ILE A 37 -11.11 13.31 -19.80
CA ILE A 37 -11.36 11.88 -19.95
C ILE A 37 -10.18 11.22 -20.67
N PHE A 38 -9.65 10.15 -20.08
CA PHE A 38 -8.52 9.39 -20.65
C PHE A 38 -8.96 7.97 -20.98
N PRO A 39 -8.87 7.52 -22.25
CA PRO A 39 -9.10 6.12 -22.60
C PRO A 39 -7.93 5.26 -22.12
N TYR A 40 -8.24 4.08 -21.57
CA TYR A 40 -7.25 3.11 -21.15
C TYR A 40 -7.67 1.70 -21.55
N LYS A 41 -6.81 1.02 -22.30
CA LYS A 41 -7.01 -0.38 -22.66
C LYS A 41 -6.54 -1.26 -21.49
N GLY A 42 -7.48 -1.85 -20.77
CA GLY A 42 -7.19 -2.71 -19.63
C GLY A 42 -6.68 -4.09 -20.06
N SER A 43 -5.69 -4.62 -19.32
CA SER A 43 -5.27 -6.02 -19.41
C SER A 43 -5.25 -6.65 -18.02
N ASP A 44 -5.88 -7.81 -17.91
CA ASP A 44 -5.92 -8.69 -16.74
C ASP A 44 -5.00 -9.91 -16.89
N SER A 45 -4.24 -9.99 -17.98
CA SER A 45 -3.38 -11.15 -18.27
C SER A 45 -2.36 -11.48 -17.18
N TRP A 46 -2.07 -10.54 -16.28
CA TRP A 46 -1.15 -10.71 -15.15
C TRP A 46 -1.83 -11.24 -13.88
N ILE A 47 -3.16 -11.18 -13.78
CA ILE A 47 -3.90 -11.42 -12.54
C ILE A 47 -3.75 -12.86 -12.09
N ASP A 48 -4.03 -13.84 -12.95
CA ASP A 48 -4.01 -15.26 -12.56
C ASP A 48 -2.65 -15.70 -12.04
N ALA A 49 -1.57 -15.36 -12.76
CA ALA A 49 -0.22 -15.65 -12.34
C ALA A 49 0.10 -14.98 -10.98
N LYS A 50 -0.30 -13.71 -10.82
CA LYS A 50 -0.04 -12.97 -9.58
C LYS A 50 -0.84 -13.51 -8.39
N LEU A 51 -2.07 -13.98 -8.60
CA LEU A 51 -2.88 -14.61 -7.55
C LEU A 51 -2.23 -15.88 -7.03
N HIS A 52 -1.66 -16.70 -7.91
CA HIS A 52 -0.90 -17.88 -7.52
C HIS A 52 0.35 -17.48 -6.71
N GLU A 53 1.14 -16.52 -7.18
CA GLU A 53 2.32 -16.04 -6.44
C GLU A 53 1.96 -15.51 -5.04
N ILE A 54 0.86 -14.76 -4.91
CA ILE A 54 0.38 -14.24 -3.61
C ILE A 54 0.01 -15.39 -2.67
N LYS A 55 -0.72 -16.39 -3.17
CA LYS A 55 -1.11 -17.56 -2.38
C LYS A 55 0.11 -18.34 -1.89
N ASP A 56 1.08 -18.57 -2.78
CA ASP A 56 2.30 -19.30 -2.45
C ASP A 56 3.13 -18.54 -1.40
N CYS A 57 3.27 -17.23 -1.57
CA CYS A 57 3.92 -16.36 -0.58
C CYS A 57 3.21 -16.41 0.78
N LEU A 58 1.88 -16.37 0.81
CA LEU A 58 1.10 -16.40 2.06
C LEU A 58 1.15 -17.77 2.74
N SER A 59 1.27 -18.85 1.97
CA SER A 59 1.30 -20.22 2.49
C SER A 59 2.71 -20.69 2.89
N SER A 60 3.73 -19.86 2.64
CA SER A 60 5.12 -20.16 2.99
C SER A 60 5.31 -20.24 4.50
N SER A 61 6.16 -21.17 4.95
CA SER A 61 6.55 -21.28 6.37
C SER A 61 7.51 -20.17 6.82
N GLN A 62 8.13 -19.46 5.86
CA GLN A 62 9.03 -18.35 6.12
C GLN A 62 8.46 -17.07 5.50
N PRO A 63 8.59 -15.92 6.18
CA PRO A 63 8.20 -14.64 5.62
C PRO A 63 9.06 -14.30 4.38
N PRO A 64 8.53 -13.54 3.42
CA PRO A 64 9.29 -13.09 2.27
C PRO A 64 10.42 -12.15 2.69
N GLU A 65 11.47 -12.11 1.87
CA GLU A 65 12.59 -11.19 2.08
C GLU A 65 12.12 -9.72 2.03
N PRO A 66 12.59 -8.86 2.95
CA PRO A 66 12.22 -7.47 3.00
C PRO A 66 12.73 -6.70 1.78
N HIS A 67 11.85 -5.95 1.13
CA HIS A 67 12.23 -5.09 0.01
C HIS A 67 12.92 -3.79 0.51
N GLN A 68 13.98 -3.35 -0.18
CA GLN A 68 14.82 -2.23 0.24
C GLN A 68 14.05 -0.90 0.36
N THR A 69 13.04 -0.70 -0.48
CA THR A 69 12.20 0.50 -0.49
C THR A 69 10.91 0.36 0.31
N CYS A 70 10.69 -0.77 0.99
CA CYS A 70 9.47 -0.97 1.77
C CYS A 70 9.55 -0.22 3.10
N ASN A 71 8.73 0.83 3.24
CA ASN A 71 8.65 1.63 4.47
C ASN A 71 8.26 0.78 5.69
N GLN A 72 7.43 -0.24 5.52
CA GLN A 72 7.01 -1.12 6.61
C GLN A 72 8.15 -2.06 7.05
N CYS A 73 8.91 -2.62 6.10
CA CYS A 73 10.11 -3.38 6.43
C CYS A 73 11.14 -2.50 7.18
N ARG A 74 11.32 -1.25 6.74
CA ARG A 74 12.20 -0.29 7.43
C ARG A 74 11.71 0.00 8.84
N TYR A 75 10.43 0.28 9.02
CA TYR A 75 9.84 0.53 10.33
C TYR A 75 10.02 -0.68 11.26
N ARG A 76 9.75 -1.90 10.78
CA ARG A 76 9.87 -3.11 11.60
C ARG A 76 11.29 -3.33 12.11
N ARG A 77 12.30 -3.11 11.26
CA ARG A 77 13.72 -3.18 11.67
C ARG A 77 14.04 -2.19 12.78
N LEU A 78 13.60 -0.94 12.64
CA LEU A 78 13.82 0.09 13.66
C LEU A 78 13.20 -0.28 15.00
N VAL A 79 12.00 -0.86 15.00
CA VAL A 79 11.35 -1.36 16.23
C VAL A 79 12.15 -2.50 16.86
N ASP A 80 12.58 -3.47 16.05
CA ASP A 80 13.37 -4.61 16.54
C ASP A 80 14.73 -4.14 17.13
N ASP A 81 15.35 -3.11 16.55
CA ASP A 81 16.59 -2.51 17.06
C ASP A 81 16.41 -1.84 18.43
N VAL A 82 15.26 -1.19 18.66
CA VAL A 82 14.93 -0.58 19.96
C VAL A 82 14.66 -1.65 21.01
N ILE A 83 13.85 -2.67 20.69
CA ILE A 83 13.51 -3.74 21.63
C ILE A 83 14.76 -4.49 22.10
N ARG A 84 15.73 -4.73 21.21
CA ARG A 84 16.98 -5.44 21.54
C ARG A 84 17.97 -4.62 22.38
N GLN A 85 17.74 -3.31 22.54
CA GLN A 85 18.60 -2.43 23.34
C GLN A 85 18.16 -2.31 24.80
N GLU A 86 17.06 -2.95 25.21
CA GLU A 86 16.74 -3.06 26.63
C GLU A 86 17.62 -4.14 27.27
N PRO A 87 18.49 -3.80 28.25
CA PRO A 87 19.24 -4.80 28.98
C PRO A 87 18.27 -5.60 29.86
N ASP A 88 18.45 -6.92 29.86
CA ASP A 88 17.80 -7.84 30.81
C ASP A 88 17.86 -7.24 32.23
N GLU A 89 16.85 -7.55 33.05
CA GLU A 89 16.50 -6.97 34.36
C GLU A 89 17.60 -6.93 35.46
N GLU A 90 18.89 -7.06 35.13
CA GLU A 90 20.03 -6.92 36.02
C GLU A 90 20.02 -5.61 36.82
N TRP A 91 19.55 -4.50 36.24
CA TRP A 91 19.53 -3.22 36.98
C TRP A 91 18.48 -3.21 38.10
N ILE A 92 17.34 -3.91 37.93
CA ILE A 92 16.29 -4.01 38.95
C ILE A 92 16.77 -4.89 40.11
N VAL A 93 17.43 -6.01 39.81
CA VAL A 93 18.02 -6.89 40.83
C VAL A 93 19.15 -6.19 41.59
N ALA A 94 20.02 -5.46 40.89
CA ALA A 94 21.12 -4.70 41.49
C ALA A 94 20.63 -3.51 42.36
N ALA A 95 19.52 -2.88 42.00
CA ALA A 95 18.91 -1.79 42.77
C ALA A 95 18.16 -2.29 44.01
N THR A 96 17.60 -3.49 43.99
CA THR A 96 16.80 -4.05 45.09
C THR A 96 17.65 -4.78 46.14
N MET A 97 18.85 -5.26 45.79
CA MET A 97 19.80 -5.91 46.72
C MET A 97 20.70 -4.93 47.52
N ARG A 98 20.43 -3.62 47.47
CA ARG A 98 21.07 -2.60 48.34
C ARG A 98 20.09 -2.01 49.37
N GLN A 99 19.31 -2.87 50.00
CA GLN A 99 18.63 -2.63 51.28
C GLN A 99 18.93 -3.81 52.21
#